data_AF-A0A2T4RIM6-F1
#
_entry.id   AF-A0A2T4RIM6-F1
#
_cell.length_a   1.000
_cell.length_b   1.000
_cell.length_c   1.000
_cell.angle_alpha   90.00
_cell.angle_beta   90.00
_cell.angle_gamma   90.00
#
_symmetry.space_group_name_H-M   'P 1'
#
loop_
_entity.id
_entity.type
_entity.pdbx_description
1 polymer ?
#
loop_
_entity_poly.entity_id
_entity_poly.type
_entity_poly.pdbx_seq_one_letter_code
_entity_poly.pdbx_strand_id
1 'polypeptide(L)'
;MLLKNLIRLCYAGFTTQQLYRLFKKPLDVLTNDITQTLHQRITYENHPLFHTKLQKFNALNASQILCQLRQAHITPITILNDQYPRLLKEIYQPPLILFCKGNLSLLNAASYKLAIVGARDCTQYGDEAVRYLLQKMKRASIIVVSGLAKGTDALAHYNALKNEMPTIGVLGFGHQYHYPSETKPLRHTLETNQLGLTISEYPPMTPPAKFRFPERNRIISGISHGVLVTEAKERSGALITLDQALEQNRNVYVLPGDMFNKHTKGNMMRVKEGAEIVLSAEDILKDMNTSIR
;
A
#
# COMPACT_ATOMS: atom_id res chain seq x y z
N MET A 1 13.13 -22.41 0.67
CA MET A 1 13.94 -22.00 1.84
C MET A 1 13.81 -20.50 2.11
N LEU A 2 13.90 -19.67 1.08
CA LEU A 2 13.88 -18.21 1.21
C LEU A 2 12.63 -17.61 1.89
N LEU A 3 11.44 -17.91 1.35
CA LEU A 3 10.16 -17.47 1.91
C LEU A 3 10.07 -17.77 3.42
N LYS A 4 10.55 -18.94 3.84
CA LYS A 4 10.54 -19.38 5.24
C LYS A 4 11.36 -18.45 6.14
N ASN A 5 12.53 -18.00 5.67
CA ASN A 5 13.38 -17.11 6.45
C ASN A 5 12.81 -15.69 6.51
N LEU A 6 12.33 -15.13 5.39
CA LEU A 6 11.68 -13.82 5.37
C LEU A 6 10.45 -13.77 6.29
N ILE A 7 9.59 -14.80 6.23
CA ILE A 7 8.43 -14.89 7.13
C ILE A 7 8.87 -14.90 8.59
N ARG A 8 9.87 -15.70 8.96
CA ARG A 8 10.39 -15.75 10.33
C ARG A 8 10.97 -14.41 10.78
N LEU A 9 11.69 -13.71 9.91
CA LEU A 9 12.23 -12.37 10.20
C LEU A 9 11.11 -11.36 10.47
N CYS A 10 10.08 -11.32 9.61
CA CYS A 10 8.95 -10.44 9.80
C CYS A 10 8.17 -10.77 11.08
N TYR A 11 7.93 -12.05 11.37
CA TYR A 11 7.26 -12.50 12.60
C TYR A 11 8.10 -12.26 13.87
N ALA A 12 9.43 -12.28 13.75
CA ALA A 12 10.33 -11.89 14.82
C ALA A 12 10.33 -10.37 15.08
N GLY A 13 9.71 -9.59 14.19
CA GLY A 13 9.53 -8.15 14.32
C GLY A 13 10.60 -7.31 13.64
N PHE A 14 11.40 -7.87 12.74
CA PHE A 14 12.31 -7.07 11.90
C PHE A 14 11.49 -6.25 10.90
N THR A 15 11.71 -4.94 10.88
CA THR A 15 11.07 -4.05 9.90
C THR A 15 11.82 -4.10 8.58
N THR A 16 11.16 -3.73 7.49
CA THR A 16 11.79 -3.63 6.16
C THR A 16 13.02 -2.73 6.18
N GLN A 17 12.95 -1.57 6.83
CA GLN A 17 14.11 -0.68 6.99
C GLN A 17 15.27 -1.36 7.74
N GLN A 18 14.98 -2.12 8.81
CA GLN A 18 16.01 -2.89 9.50
C GLN A 18 16.62 -3.94 8.59
N LEU A 19 15.82 -4.66 7.80
CA LEU A 19 16.33 -5.64 6.85
C LEU A 19 17.22 -4.98 5.78
N TYR A 20 16.84 -3.83 5.22
CA TYR A 20 17.72 -3.09 4.29
C TYR A 20 19.01 -2.58 4.93
N ARG A 21 19.04 -2.27 6.24
CA ARG A 21 20.29 -1.93 6.95
C ARG A 21 21.15 -3.17 7.23
N LEU A 22 20.50 -4.30 7.52
CA LEU A 22 21.13 -5.57 7.85
C LEU A 22 21.72 -6.29 6.63
N PHE A 23 21.21 -5.99 5.44
CA PHE A 23 21.63 -6.66 4.22
C PHE A 23 21.98 -5.62 3.16
N LYS A 24 23.26 -5.60 2.72
CA LYS A 24 23.80 -4.55 1.82
C LYS A 24 23.03 -4.47 0.50
N LYS A 25 22.50 -5.61 0.02
CA LYS A 25 21.50 -5.69 -1.05
C LYS A 25 20.23 -6.35 -0.51
N PRO A 26 19.02 -5.98 -0.98
CA PRO A 26 17.79 -6.72 -0.66
C PRO A 26 17.88 -8.22 -0.97
N LEU A 27 18.73 -8.59 -1.94
CA LEU A 27 19.02 -9.97 -2.31
C LEU A 27 19.99 -10.70 -1.35
N ASP A 28 20.73 -9.98 -0.51
CA ASP A 28 21.64 -10.61 0.46
C ASP A 28 20.85 -11.18 1.65
N VAL A 29 19.67 -10.62 1.94
CA VAL A 29 18.63 -11.22 2.82
C VAL A 29 18.27 -12.62 2.33
N LEU A 30 18.59 -12.95 1.08
CA LEU A 30 18.08 -14.10 0.36
C LEU A 30 19.13 -15.21 0.14
N THR A 31 20.32 -15.04 0.71
CA THR A 31 21.37 -16.07 0.70
C THR A 31 21.11 -17.13 1.78
N ASN A 32 21.75 -18.29 1.64
CA ASN A 32 21.55 -19.43 2.56
C ASN A 32 22.04 -19.15 3.99
N ASP A 33 22.78 -18.06 4.22
CA ASP A 33 23.55 -17.81 5.43
C ASP A 33 23.03 -16.64 6.29
N ILE A 34 21.71 -16.45 6.29
CA ILE A 34 21.02 -15.44 7.09
C ILE A 34 21.37 -15.59 8.58
N THR A 35 21.44 -16.82 9.08
CA THR A 35 21.73 -17.09 10.49
C THR A 35 23.13 -16.60 10.87
N GLN A 36 24.17 -16.93 10.10
CA GLN A 36 25.53 -16.45 10.36
C GLN A 36 25.64 -14.94 10.19
N THR A 37 25.00 -14.36 9.16
CA THR A 37 24.97 -12.90 8.95
C THR A 37 24.33 -12.17 10.15
N LEU A 38 23.21 -12.69 10.65
CA LEU A 38 22.57 -12.15 11.85
C LEU A 38 23.48 -12.29 13.07
N HIS A 39 24.11 -13.46 13.27
CA HIS A 39 25.02 -13.71 14.40
C HIS A 39 26.28 -12.82 14.36
N GLN A 40 26.88 -12.60 13.19
CA GLN A 40 28.02 -11.70 13.03
C GLN A 40 27.66 -10.25 13.36
N ARG A 41 26.42 -9.82 13.07
CA ARG A 41 25.95 -8.46 13.37
C ARG A 41 25.56 -8.25 14.82
N ILE A 42 25.13 -9.29 15.55
CA ILE A 42 24.93 -9.20 17.01
C ILE A 42 26.19 -8.65 17.69
N THR A 43 27.36 -9.14 17.27
CA THR A 43 28.64 -8.75 17.86
C THR A 43 28.94 -7.26 17.68
N TYR A 44 28.31 -6.61 16.69
CA TYR A 44 28.52 -5.21 16.33
C TYR A 44 27.39 -4.29 16.82
N GLU A 45 26.15 -4.79 16.84
CA GLU A 45 24.96 -4.06 17.29
C GLU A 45 24.57 -4.52 18.72
N ASN A 46 25.24 -3.95 19.74
CA ASN A 46 24.95 -4.17 21.18
C ASN A 46 23.60 -3.55 21.63
N HIS A 47 22.51 -3.80 20.90
CA HIS A 47 21.19 -3.29 21.23
C HIS A 47 20.28 -4.41 21.79
N PRO A 48 19.77 -4.32 23.03
CA PRO A 48 18.96 -5.38 23.66
C PRO A 48 17.78 -5.87 22.82
N LEU A 49 17.07 -4.96 22.14
CA LEU A 49 15.96 -5.30 21.24
C LEU A 49 16.37 -6.21 20.07
N PHE A 50 17.61 -6.11 19.57
CA PHE A 50 18.07 -6.96 18.47
C PHE A 50 18.20 -8.41 18.91
N HIS A 51 18.79 -8.65 20.09
CA HIS A 51 18.88 -9.98 20.69
C HIS A 51 17.50 -10.63 20.90
N THR A 52 16.53 -9.88 21.42
CA THR A 52 15.16 -10.39 21.59
C THR A 52 14.52 -10.81 20.27
N LYS A 53 14.71 -10.03 19.19
CA LYS A 53 14.19 -10.40 17.87
C LYS A 53 14.88 -11.65 17.33
N LEU A 54 16.19 -11.79 17.51
CA LEU A 54 16.90 -12.98 17.06
C LEU A 54 16.48 -14.26 17.80
N GLN A 55 16.31 -14.18 19.12
CA GLN A 55 15.80 -15.30 19.92
C GLN A 55 14.42 -15.73 19.40
N LYS A 56 13.53 -14.77 19.12
CA LYS A 56 12.23 -15.05 18.48
C LYS A 56 12.41 -15.71 17.11
N PHE A 57 13.27 -15.17 16.25
CA PHE A 57 13.54 -15.74 14.93
C PHE A 57 13.95 -17.22 15.03
N ASN A 58 14.87 -17.56 15.93
CA ASN A 58 15.34 -18.93 16.14
C ASN A 58 14.25 -19.87 16.67
N ALA A 59 13.34 -19.37 17.52
CA ALA A 59 12.23 -20.15 18.06
C ALA A 59 11.05 -20.36 17.07
N LEU A 60 10.93 -19.51 16.04
CA LEU A 60 9.80 -19.55 15.10
C LEU A 60 9.94 -20.69 14.07
N ASN A 61 8.89 -21.48 13.91
CA ASN A 61 8.78 -22.51 12.87
C ASN A 61 8.03 -21.98 11.63
N ALA A 62 8.72 -21.82 10.52
CA ALA A 62 8.14 -21.29 9.29
C ALA A 62 7.00 -22.15 8.72
N SER A 63 7.07 -23.48 8.84
CA SER A 63 6.05 -24.38 8.30
C SER A 63 4.73 -24.23 9.07
N GLN A 64 4.80 -24.05 10.40
CA GLN A 64 3.63 -23.76 11.23
C GLN A 64 3.01 -22.40 10.87
N ILE A 65 3.84 -21.36 10.70
CA ILE A 65 3.36 -20.04 10.29
C ILE A 65 2.66 -20.09 8.92
N LEU A 66 3.25 -20.77 7.94
CA LEU A 66 2.66 -20.94 6.62
C LEU A 66 1.32 -21.70 6.67
N CYS A 67 1.19 -22.69 7.56
CA CYS A 67 -0.07 -23.39 7.79
C CYS A 67 -1.15 -22.45 8.34
N GLN A 68 -0.82 -21.65 9.35
CA GLN A 68 -1.73 -20.65 9.93
C GLN A 68 -2.17 -19.59 8.90
N LEU A 69 -1.23 -19.11 8.08
CA LEU A 69 -1.51 -18.17 6.99
C LEU A 69 -2.50 -18.77 5.99
N ARG A 70 -2.29 -20.03 5.59
CA ARG A 70 -3.19 -20.75 4.68
C ARG A 70 -4.60 -20.91 5.26
N GLN A 71 -4.71 -21.29 6.54
CA GLN A 71 -6.00 -21.42 7.24
C GLN A 71 -6.75 -20.08 7.31
N ALA A 72 -6.02 -18.97 7.43
CA ALA A 72 -6.60 -17.62 7.43
C ALA A 72 -6.86 -17.06 6.02
N HIS A 73 -6.62 -17.84 4.95
CA HIS A 73 -6.67 -17.41 3.55
C HIS A 73 -5.75 -16.22 3.24
N ILE A 74 -4.58 -16.17 3.88
CA ILE A 74 -3.57 -15.14 3.66
C ILE A 74 -2.42 -15.76 2.88
N THR A 75 -2.10 -15.19 1.73
CA THR A 75 -0.98 -15.62 0.90
C THR A 75 0.20 -14.66 1.05
N PRO A 76 1.36 -15.13 1.54
CA PRO A 76 2.57 -14.32 1.55
C PRO A 76 3.23 -14.28 0.16
N ILE A 77 3.43 -13.09 -0.39
CA ILE A 77 4.10 -12.83 -1.67
C ILE A 77 5.40 -12.08 -1.40
N THR A 78 6.54 -12.70 -1.69
CA THR A 78 7.87 -12.07 -1.52
C THR A 78 8.26 -11.23 -2.71
N ILE A 79 9.19 -10.30 -2.54
CA ILE A 79 9.74 -9.45 -3.63
C ILE A 79 10.31 -10.24 -4.82
N LEU A 80 10.76 -11.49 -4.62
CA LEU A 80 11.22 -12.38 -5.69
C LEU A 80 10.11 -13.12 -6.44
N ASN A 81 8.88 -13.09 -5.93
CA ASN A 81 7.78 -13.79 -6.57
C ASN A 81 7.38 -13.04 -7.85
N ASP A 82 7.03 -13.77 -8.90
CA ASP A 82 6.62 -13.19 -10.19
C ASP A 82 5.32 -12.39 -10.11
N GLN A 83 4.47 -12.69 -9.12
CA GLN A 83 3.25 -11.94 -8.82
C GLN A 83 3.51 -10.66 -8.04
N TYR A 84 4.74 -10.43 -7.54
CA TYR A 84 5.04 -9.20 -6.81
C TYR A 84 4.97 -7.99 -7.76
N PRO A 85 4.23 -6.92 -7.43
CA PRO A 85 4.00 -5.80 -8.34
C PRO A 85 5.31 -5.14 -8.80
N ARG A 86 5.50 -5.01 -10.12
CA ARG A 86 6.73 -4.45 -10.70
C ARG A 86 7.00 -3.02 -10.25
N LEU A 87 6.01 -2.14 -10.34
CA LEU A 87 6.11 -0.75 -9.87
C LEU A 87 6.52 -0.66 -8.39
N LEU A 88 6.00 -1.56 -7.55
CA LEU A 88 6.35 -1.54 -6.14
C LEU A 88 7.82 -1.92 -5.91
N LYS A 89 8.49 -2.64 -6.82
CA LYS A 89 9.93 -2.95 -6.70
C LYS A 89 10.82 -1.73 -6.96
N GLU A 90 10.31 -0.71 -7.63
CA GLU A 90 11.07 0.48 -8.06
C GLU A 90 11.19 1.53 -6.96
N ILE A 91 10.35 1.48 -5.92
CA ILE A 91 10.37 2.49 -4.86
C ILE A 91 11.61 2.34 -3.98
N TYR A 92 11.95 3.37 -3.20
CA TYR A 92 12.97 3.26 -2.17
C TYR A 92 12.53 2.28 -1.06
N GLN A 93 13.37 1.28 -0.79
CA GLN A 93 13.14 0.23 0.22
C GLN A 93 11.77 -0.48 0.09
N PRO A 94 11.52 -1.20 -1.02
CA PRO A 94 10.25 -1.87 -1.24
C PRO A 94 10.04 -3.01 -0.22
N PRO A 95 8.77 -3.30 0.19
CA PRO A 95 8.47 -4.39 1.11
C PRO A 95 9.04 -5.72 0.64
N LEU A 96 9.83 -6.40 1.46
CA LEU A 96 10.40 -7.70 1.06
C LEU A 96 9.35 -8.81 1.00
N ILE A 97 8.22 -8.61 1.69
CA ILE A 97 7.07 -9.51 1.71
C ILE A 97 5.77 -8.71 1.84
N LEU A 98 4.74 -9.16 1.14
CA LEU A 98 3.36 -8.72 1.27
C LEU A 98 2.52 -9.90 1.76
N PHE A 99 1.70 -9.68 2.76
CA PHE A 99 0.62 -10.58 3.16
C PHE A 99 -0.63 -10.14 2.40
N CYS A 100 -1.20 -11.04 1.61
CA CYS A 100 -2.28 -10.73 0.68
C CYS A 100 -3.52 -11.58 0.97
N LYS A 101 -4.71 -10.99 0.87
CA LYS A 101 -5.99 -11.70 1.05
C LYS A 101 -7.05 -11.17 0.07
N GLY A 102 -7.66 -12.06 -0.70
CA GLY A 102 -8.54 -11.73 -1.83
C GLY A 102 -7.97 -12.23 -3.16
N ASN A 103 -8.32 -11.57 -4.26
CA ASN A 103 -7.87 -11.96 -5.60
C ASN A 103 -6.43 -11.50 -5.90
N LEU A 104 -5.48 -12.45 -5.86
CA LEU A 104 -4.05 -12.19 -6.11
C LEU A 104 -3.72 -11.73 -7.54
N SER A 105 -4.57 -12.02 -8.52
CA SER A 105 -4.32 -11.62 -9.93
C SER A 105 -4.27 -10.09 -10.11
N LEU A 106 -4.83 -9.33 -9.16
CA LEU A 106 -4.81 -7.86 -9.20
C LEU A 106 -3.41 -7.27 -8.97
N LEU A 107 -2.48 -8.01 -8.34
CA LEU A 107 -1.12 -7.53 -8.06
C LEU A 107 -0.32 -7.26 -9.34
N ASN A 108 -0.40 -8.17 -10.31
CA ASN A 108 0.38 -8.14 -11.55
C ASN A 108 -0.48 -7.91 -12.80
N ALA A 109 -1.77 -7.60 -12.65
CA ALA A 109 -2.63 -7.21 -13.75
C ALA A 109 -2.02 -6.04 -14.55
N ALA A 110 -2.11 -6.11 -15.87
CA ALA A 110 -1.64 -5.07 -16.80
C ALA A 110 -2.48 -3.79 -16.77
N SER A 111 -3.57 -3.77 -16.00
CA SER A 111 -4.41 -2.60 -15.76
C SER A 111 -3.65 -1.47 -15.07
N TYR A 112 -4.04 -0.23 -15.42
CA TYR A 112 -3.53 0.98 -14.79
C TYR A 112 -4.01 1.04 -13.34
N LYS A 113 -3.08 1.19 -12.41
CA LYS A 113 -3.36 1.26 -10.97
C LYS A 113 -3.43 2.73 -10.57
N LEU A 114 -4.63 3.20 -10.22
CA LEU A 114 -4.86 4.58 -9.78
C LEU A 114 -5.06 4.58 -8.27
N ALA A 115 -4.15 5.22 -7.54
CA ALA A 115 -4.37 5.48 -6.12
C ALA A 115 -5.35 6.65 -5.96
N ILE A 116 -6.35 6.49 -5.08
CA ILE A 116 -7.25 7.58 -4.71
C ILE A 116 -7.15 7.77 -3.20
N VAL A 117 -6.66 8.93 -2.78
CA VAL A 117 -6.42 9.28 -1.37
C VAL A 117 -6.97 10.67 -1.07
N GLY A 118 -7.24 10.96 0.20
CA GLY A 118 -7.76 12.28 0.55
C GLY A 118 -8.13 12.43 2.01
N ALA A 119 -9.04 13.37 2.26
CA ALA A 119 -9.49 13.71 3.59
C ALA A 119 -10.27 12.55 4.22
N ARG A 120 -9.99 12.34 5.51
CA ARG A 120 -10.79 11.45 6.36
C ARG A 120 -12.21 11.97 6.60
N ASP A 121 -12.36 13.30 6.53
CA ASP A 121 -13.65 13.99 6.58
C ASP A 121 -13.91 14.55 5.16
N CYS A 122 -14.23 13.64 4.24
CA CYS A 122 -14.54 13.96 2.85
C CYS A 122 -15.84 14.78 2.79
N THR A 123 -15.82 15.88 2.03
CA THR A 123 -17.00 16.70 1.80
C THR A 123 -17.87 16.12 0.70
N GLN A 124 -19.07 16.69 0.50
CA GLN A 124 -19.94 16.34 -0.62
C GLN A 124 -19.25 16.53 -1.97
N TYR A 125 -18.41 17.57 -2.11
CA TYR A 125 -17.66 17.82 -3.33
C TYR A 125 -16.71 16.66 -3.66
N GLY A 126 -15.90 16.24 -2.68
CA GLY A 126 -15.01 15.09 -2.84
C GLY A 126 -15.77 13.81 -3.17
N ASP A 127 -16.96 13.63 -2.58
CA ASP A 127 -17.82 12.48 -2.88
C ASP A 127 -18.34 12.47 -4.32
N GLU A 128 -18.94 13.57 -4.75
CA GLU A 128 -19.47 13.73 -6.10
C GLU A 128 -18.38 13.56 -7.16
N ALA A 129 -17.20 14.13 -6.92
CA ALA A 129 -16.06 14.01 -7.82
C ALA A 129 -15.59 12.55 -7.96
N VAL A 130 -15.40 11.82 -6.86
CA VAL A 130 -14.99 10.40 -6.90
C VAL A 130 -16.04 9.55 -7.61
N ARG A 131 -17.33 9.77 -7.32
CA ARG A 131 -18.44 9.07 -7.99
C ARG A 131 -18.43 9.33 -9.49
N TYR A 132 -18.34 10.59 -9.89
CA TYR A 132 -18.31 11.00 -11.28
C TYR A 132 -17.11 10.39 -12.02
N LEU A 133 -15.90 10.56 -11.48
CA LEU A 133 -14.66 10.11 -12.11
C LEU A 133 -14.66 8.58 -12.29
N LEU A 134 -14.98 7.81 -11.25
CA LEU A 134 -15.02 6.35 -11.35
C LEU A 134 -16.12 5.85 -12.29
N GLN A 135 -17.29 6.50 -12.30
CA GLN A 135 -18.34 6.15 -13.27
C GLN A 135 -17.91 6.40 -14.72
N LYS A 136 -17.20 7.51 -14.98
CA LYS A 136 -16.67 7.83 -16.32
C LYS A 136 -15.54 6.91 -16.74
N MET A 137 -14.71 6.48 -15.80
CA MET A 137 -13.57 5.60 -16.03
C MET A 137 -13.89 4.11 -16.00
N LYS A 138 -15.14 3.70 -15.71
CA LYS A 138 -15.50 2.27 -15.52
C LYS A 138 -15.21 1.35 -16.71
N ARG A 139 -15.15 1.88 -17.93
CA ARG A 139 -14.83 1.12 -19.15
C ARG A 139 -13.32 1.05 -19.43
N ALA A 140 -12.52 1.84 -18.71
CA ALA A 140 -11.08 1.79 -18.79
C ALA A 140 -10.53 0.66 -17.90
N SER A 141 -9.40 0.07 -18.29
CA SER A 141 -8.72 -0.97 -17.52
C SER A 141 -7.98 -0.36 -16.32
N ILE A 142 -8.74 0.01 -15.28
CA ILE A 142 -8.24 0.65 -14.06
C ILE A 142 -8.49 -0.23 -12.83
N ILE A 143 -7.50 -0.28 -11.96
CA ILE A 143 -7.60 -0.83 -10.60
C ILE A 143 -7.46 0.32 -9.61
N VAL A 144 -8.46 0.48 -8.74
CA VAL A 144 -8.45 1.51 -7.70
C VAL A 144 -7.64 1.04 -6.50
N VAL A 145 -6.63 1.81 -6.08
CA VAL A 145 -5.80 1.51 -4.91
C VAL A 145 -6.09 2.54 -3.82
N SER A 146 -6.31 2.09 -2.59
CA SER A 146 -6.44 3.02 -1.46
C SER A 146 -6.16 2.33 -0.12
N GLY A 147 -6.29 3.07 0.97
CA GLY A 147 -5.84 2.69 2.30
C GLY A 147 -6.92 2.16 3.24
N LEU A 148 -8.17 1.96 2.79
CA LEU A 148 -9.29 1.57 3.66
C LEU A 148 -9.47 2.47 4.91
N ALA A 149 -9.01 3.73 4.87
CA ALA A 149 -9.34 4.69 5.91
C ALA A 149 -10.80 5.17 5.76
N LYS A 150 -11.34 5.84 6.80
CA LYS A 150 -12.61 6.58 6.66
C LYS A 150 -12.48 7.71 5.62
N GLY A 151 -13.60 8.18 5.09
CA GLY A 151 -13.63 9.28 4.13
C GLY A 151 -13.29 8.83 2.71
N THR A 152 -12.40 9.54 2.03
CA THR A 152 -12.07 9.31 0.62
C THR A 152 -11.67 7.86 0.33
N ASP A 153 -10.83 7.24 1.15
CA ASP A 153 -10.34 5.88 0.90
C ASP A 153 -11.50 4.86 0.86
N ALA A 154 -12.39 4.90 1.84
CA ALA A 154 -13.58 4.04 1.87
C ALA A 154 -14.50 4.31 0.68
N LEU A 155 -14.68 5.58 0.32
CA LEU A 155 -15.51 5.97 -0.80
C LEU A 155 -14.97 5.48 -2.15
N ALA A 156 -13.65 5.56 -2.34
CA ALA A 156 -12.99 5.09 -3.55
C ALA A 156 -13.22 3.59 -3.74
N HIS A 157 -13.00 2.79 -2.70
CA HIS A 157 -13.25 1.35 -2.73
C HIS A 157 -14.74 1.01 -2.97
N TYR A 158 -15.64 1.69 -2.26
CA TYR A 158 -17.09 1.48 -2.42
C TYR A 158 -17.54 1.75 -3.85
N ASN A 159 -17.13 2.89 -4.42
CA ASN A 159 -17.52 3.26 -5.78
C ASN A 159 -16.81 2.44 -6.85
N ALA A 160 -15.58 1.97 -6.61
CA ALA A 160 -14.92 1.02 -7.49
C ALA A 160 -15.76 -0.26 -7.62
N LEU A 161 -16.12 -0.89 -6.49
CA LEU A 161 -16.94 -2.09 -6.47
C LEU A 161 -18.34 -1.86 -7.07
N LYS A 162 -18.98 -0.72 -6.78
CA LYS A 162 -20.28 -0.35 -7.36
C LYS A 162 -20.24 -0.22 -8.89
N ASN A 163 -19.09 0.18 -9.45
CA ASN A 163 -18.88 0.29 -10.89
C ASN A 163 -18.22 -0.97 -11.48
N GLU A 164 -18.18 -2.09 -10.74
CA GLU A 164 -17.55 -3.36 -11.16
C GLU A 164 -16.06 -3.23 -11.51
N MET A 165 -15.38 -2.26 -10.91
CA MET A 165 -13.94 -2.03 -11.08
C MET A 165 -13.15 -2.78 -10.00
N PRO A 166 -12.01 -3.41 -10.34
CA PRO A 166 -11.17 -4.03 -9.34
C PRO A 166 -10.54 -3.02 -8.38
N THR A 167 -10.28 -3.44 -7.15
CA THR A 167 -9.71 -2.56 -6.13
C THR A 167 -8.77 -3.28 -5.14
N ILE A 168 -7.72 -2.56 -4.72
CA ILE A 168 -6.69 -3.03 -3.79
C ILE A 168 -6.64 -2.14 -2.55
N GLY A 169 -7.01 -2.70 -1.40
CA GLY A 169 -6.87 -2.07 -0.08
C GLY A 169 -5.52 -2.36 0.55
N VAL A 170 -4.68 -1.35 0.73
CA VAL A 170 -3.37 -1.48 1.38
C VAL A 170 -3.54 -1.23 2.88
N LEU A 171 -3.08 -2.12 3.76
CA LEU A 171 -3.29 -2.05 5.21
C LEU A 171 -2.04 -1.58 5.97
N GLY A 172 -2.24 -0.78 7.02
CA GLY A 172 -1.18 -0.33 7.95
C GLY A 172 -1.01 -1.25 9.16
N PHE A 173 -1.53 -2.47 9.09
CA PHE A 173 -1.63 -3.45 10.18
C PHE A 173 -1.81 -4.85 9.59
N GLY A 174 -1.72 -5.87 10.43
CA GLY A 174 -1.91 -7.26 10.03
C GLY A 174 -3.38 -7.62 9.80
N HIS A 175 -3.64 -8.63 8.96
CA HIS A 175 -5.00 -9.02 8.59
C HIS A 175 -5.90 -9.48 9.75
N GLN A 176 -5.37 -9.79 10.94
CA GLN A 176 -6.18 -10.14 12.12
C GLN A 176 -6.66 -8.91 12.92
N TYR A 177 -6.20 -7.72 12.55
CA TYR A 177 -6.68 -6.44 13.10
C TYR A 177 -7.41 -5.64 12.04
N HIS A 178 -8.24 -4.68 12.46
CA HIS A 178 -8.82 -3.70 11.56
C HIS A 178 -8.97 -2.34 12.24
N TYR A 179 -8.71 -1.28 11.48
CA TYR A 179 -8.91 0.10 11.88
C TYR A 179 -9.12 0.99 10.65
N PRO A 180 -10.05 1.95 10.68
CA PRO A 180 -11.07 2.16 11.71
C PRO A 180 -12.15 1.06 11.71
N SER A 181 -12.92 0.91 12.78
CA SER A 181 -13.95 -0.15 12.91
C SER A 181 -15.04 -0.07 11.83
N GLU A 182 -15.36 1.14 11.41
CA GLU A 182 -16.45 1.51 10.52
C GLU A 182 -16.22 0.99 9.09
N THR A 183 -14.96 0.84 8.68
CA THR A 183 -14.58 0.31 7.37
C THR A 183 -14.44 -1.22 7.36
N LYS A 184 -14.70 -1.90 8.49
CA LYS A 184 -14.57 -3.36 8.61
C LYS A 184 -15.48 -4.12 7.63
N PRO A 185 -16.76 -3.74 7.47
CA PRO A 185 -17.64 -4.40 6.51
C PRO A 185 -17.13 -4.24 5.08
N LEU A 186 -16.69 -3.03 4.71
CA LEU A 186 -16.14 -2.75 3.38
C LEU A 186 -14.90 -3.60 3.09
N ARG A 187 -13.96 -3.68 4.05
CA ARG A 187 -12.80 -4.57 3.92
C ARG A 187 -13.23 -6.02 3.71
N HIS A 188 -14.22 -6.50 4.46
CA HIS A 188 -14.71 -7.86 4.29
C HIS A 188 -15.24 -8.09 2.87
N THR A 189 -16.00 -7.14 2.32
CA THR A 189 -16.43 -7.18 0.92
C THR A 189 -15.26 -7.24 -0.06
N LEU A 190 -14.18 -6.47 0.16
CA LEU A 190 -12.98 -6.55 -0.68
C LEU A 190 -12.32 -7.93 -0.61
N GLU A 191 -12.22 -8.52 0.57
CA GLU A 191 -11.56 -9.81 0.76
C GLU A 191 -12.34 -11.00 0.19
N THR A 192 -13.66 -10.90 0.06
CA THR A 192 -14.54 -11.97 -0.44
C THR A 192 -14.98 -11.79 -1.89
N ASN A 193 -14.86 -10.59 -2.45
CA ASN A 193 -15.20 -10.31 -3.84
C ASN A 193 -14.02 -10.63 -4.79
N GLN A 194 -14.30 -11.22 -5.95
CA GLN A 194 -13.30 -11.48 -6.99
C GLN A 194 -12.61 -10.22 -7.54
N LEU A 195 -13.25 -9.05 -7.40
CA LEU A 195 -12.70 -7.75 -7.79
C LEU A 195 -11.88 -7.10 -6.66
N GLY A 196 -11.78 -7.72 -5.50
CA GLY A 196 -11.12 -7.13 -4.34
C GLY A 196 -9.85 -7.87 -3.93
N LEU A 197 -8.86 -7.09 -3.48
CA LEU A 197 -7.66 -7.58 -2.83
C LEU A 197 -7.31 -6.67 -1.65
N THR A 198 -6.79 -7.25 -0.58
CA THR A 198 -6.15 -6.50 0.49
C THR A 198 -4.72 -6.96 0.67
N ILE A 199 -3.81 -6.02 0.93
CA ILE A 199 -2.39 -6.29 1.11
C ILE A 199 -1.85 -5.61 2.36
N SER A 200 -0.88 -6.21 3.01
CA SER A 200 -0.17 -5.63 4.17
C SER A 200 1.30 -6.02 4.14
N GLU A 201 2.19 -5.11 4.53
CA GLU A 201 3.59 -5.45 4.80
C GLU A 201 3.76 -6.12 6.18
N TYR A 202 2.73 -6.05 7.03
CA TYR A 202 2.81 -6.50 8.41
C TYR A 202 2.25 -7.92 8.60
N PRO A 203 2.92 -8.76 9.42
CA PRO A 203 2.38 -10.07 9.81
C PRO A 203 0.94 -9.97 10.34
N PRO A 204 0.10 -11.01 10.15
CA PRO A 204 -1.33 -10.97 10.46
C PRO A 204 -1.69 -10.47 11.86
N MET A 205 -0.87 -10.78 12.87
CA MET A 205 -1.09 -10.41 14.28
C MET A 205 -0.49 -9.04 14.65
N THR A 206 -0.18 -8.19 13.68
CA THR A 206 0.39 -6.86 13.95
C THR A 206 -0.71 -5.83 14.20
N PRO A 207 -0.79 -5.19 15.37
CA PRO A 207 -1.84 -4.21 15.67
C PRO A 207 -1.66 -2.90 14.88
N PRO A 208 -2.68 -2.05 14.77
CA PRO A 208 -2.54 -0.69 14.22
C PRO A 208 -1.60 0.18 15.07
N ALA A 209 -0.79 1.02 14.43
CA ALA A 209 0.03 2.02 15.12
C ALA A 209 0.16 3.28 14.26
N LYS A 210 0.21 4.47 14.89
CA LYS A 210 0.18 5.76 14.18
C LYS A 210 1.27 5.90 13.10
N PHE A 211 2.49 5.43 13.39
CA PHE A 211 3.63 5.50 12.46
C PHE A 211 3.50 4.57 11.24
N ARG A 212 2.68 3.51 11.34
CA ARG A 212 2.48 2.54 10.25
C ARG A 212 1.64 3.09 9.10
N PHE A 213 0.81 4.12 9.35
CA PHE A 213 -0.03 4.70 8.29
C PHE A 213 0.82 5.49 7.26
N PRO A 214 1.75 6.37 7.66
CA PRO A 214 2.73 6.94 6.73
C PRO A 214 3.61 5.89 6.03
N GLU A 215 4.07 4.85 6.74
CA GLU A 215 4.85 3.75 6.15
C GLU A 215 4.04 2.96 5.11
N ARG A 216 2.73 2.81 5.33
CA ARG A 216 1.82 2.16 4.39
C ARG A 216 1.62 3.00 3.14
N ASN A 217 1.57 4.33 3.25
CA ASN A 217 1.25 5.21 2.13
C ASN A 217 2.25 5.09 0.96
N ARG A 218 3.53 4.83 1.24
CA ARG A 218 4.51 4.55 0.17
C ARG A 218 4.19 3.29 -0.65
N ILE A 219 3.42 2.35 -0.10
CA ILE A 219 2.96 1.16 -0.82
C ILE A 219 1.76 1.53 -1.71
N ILE A 220 0.87 2.41 -1.24
CA ILE A 220 -0.26 2.91 -2.04
C ILE A 220 0.25 3.63 -3.29
N SER A 221 1.16 4.58 -3.13
CA SER A 221 1.78 5.27 -4.27
C SER A 221 2.66 4.32 -5.07
N GLY A 222 3.45 3.47 -4.40
CA GLY A 222 4.44 2.62 -5.04
C GLY A 222 3.87 1.52 -5.95
N ILE A 223 2.70 0.98 -5.63
CA ILE A 223 2.00 0.03 -6.50
C ILE A 223 1.22 0.71 -7.63
N SER A 224 1.03 2.02 -7.56
CA SER A 224 0.18 2.79 -8.47
C SER A 224 0.99 3.47 -9.57
N HIS A 225 0.37 3.66 -10.73
CA HIS A 225 0.96 4.43 -11.83
C HIS A 225 0.75 5.94 -11.60
N GLY A 226 -0.38 6.30 -10.98
CA GLY A 226 -0.65 7.66 -10.55
C GLY A 226 -1.49 7.74 -9.27
N VAL A 227 -1.48 8.91 -8.65
CA VAL A 227 -2.15 9.20 -7.37
C VAL A 227 -3.06 10.41 -7.54
N LEU A 228 -4.36 10.21 -7.35
CA LEU A 228 -5.35 11.26 -7.23
C LEU A 228 -5.58 11.64 -5.77
N VAL A 229 -5.32 12.90 -5.43
CA VAL A 229 -5.70 13.49 -4.15
C VAL A 229 -7.03 14.24 -4.32
N THR A 230 -8.06 13.78 -3.61
CA THR A 230 -9.39 14.40 -3.70
C THR A 230 -9.45 15.72 -2.93
N GLU A 231 -9.30 15.67 -1.62
CA GLU A 231 -9.31 16.83 -0.74
C GLU A 231 -8.17 16.69 0.27
N ALA A 232 -7.27 17.66 0.28
CA ALA A 232 -6.23 17.78 1.28
C ALA A 232 -6.15 19.21 1.83
N LYS A 233 -6.23 19.32 3.16
CA LYS A 233 -5.82 20.53 3.88
C LYS A 233 -4.31 20.75 3.69
N GLU A 234 -3.87 22.00 3.86
CA GLU A 234 -2.46 22.42 3.72
C GLU A 234 -1.46 21.58 4.53
N ARG A 235 -1.87 21.03 5.68
CA ARG A 235 -1.07 20.09 6.49
C ARG A 235 -1.81 18.76 6.65
N SER A 236 -1.96 18.02 5.55
CA SER A 236 -2.65 16.72 5.52
C SER A 236 -1.68 15.57 5.26
N GLY A 237 -1.93 14.43 5.91
CA GLY A 237 -1.20 13.19 5.61
C GLY A 237 -1.40 12.68 4.18
N ALA A 238 -2.43 13.13 3.47
CA ALA A 238 -2.61 12.84 2.04
C ALA A 238 -1.53 13.51 1.17
N LEU A 239 -1.01 14.67 1.59
CA LEU A 239 0.08 15.35 0.88
C LEU A 239 1.40 14.59 1.00
N ILE A 240 1.62 13.88 2.12
CA ILE A 240 2.79 13.01 2.27
C ILE A 240 2.77 11.89 1.21
N THR A 241 1.59 11.33 0.91
CA THR A 241 1.46 10.31 -0.14
C THR A 241 1.77 10.90 -1.53
N LEU A 242 1.43 12.16 -1.75
CA LEU A 242 1.72 12.87 -2.99
C LEU A 242 3.23 13.13 -3.13
N ASP A 243 3.89 13.56 -2.06
CA ASP A 243 5.35 13.74 -2.04
C ASP A 243 6.06 12.41 -2.33
N GLN A 244 5.60 11.33 -1.69
CA GLN A 244 6.07 9.97 -1.96
C GLN A 244 5.83 9.54 -3.42
N ALA A 245 4.72 9.94 -4.03
CA ALA A 245 4.40 9.62 -5.42
C ALA A 245 5.36 10.32 -6.39
N LEU A 246 5.66 11.61 -6.14
CA LEU A 246 6.65 12.37 -6.92
C LEU A 246 8.05 11.76 -6.81
N GLU A 247 8.50 11.42 -5.60
CA GLU A 247 9.78 10.74 -5.36
C GLU A 247 9.87 9.38 -6.09
N GLN A 248 8.73 8.74 -6.34
CA GLN A 248 8.62 7.44 -7.02
C GLN A 248 8.36 7.58 -8.52
N ASN A 249 8.44 8.78 -9.08
CA ASN A 249 8.13 9.08 -10.48
C ASN A 249 6.74 8.57 -10.89
N ARG A 250 5.73 8.84 -10.07
CA ARG A 250 4.32 8.54 -10.36
C ARG A 250 3.60 9.79 -10.78
N ASN A 251 2.58 9.64 -11.63
CA ASN A 251 1.73 10.77 -12.00
C ASN A 251 0.95 11.24 -10.77
N VAL A 252 0.79 12.55 -10.65
CA VAL A 252 0.11 13.17 -9.51
C VAL A 252 -1.01 14.05 -10.00
N TYR A 253 -2.20 13.77 -9.48
CA TYR A 253 -3.43 14.44 -9.83
C TYR A 253 -4.08 15.02 -8.58
N VAL A 254 -4.74 16.17 -8.73
CA VAL A 254 -5.51 16.78 -7.65
C VAL A 254 -6.84 17.31 -8.16
N LEU A 255 -7.89 17.21 -7.33
CA LEU A 255 -9.14 17.90 -7.65
C LEU A 255 -8.97 19.42 -7.48
N PRO A 256 -9.63 20.23 -8.32
CA PRO A 256 -9.66 21.68 -8.19
C PRO A 256 -10.40 22.09 -6.92
N GLY A 257 -10.20 23.35 -6.52
CA GLY A 257 -10.97 23.98 -5.46
C GLY A 257 -10.89 25.49 -5.56
N ASP A 258 -11.82 26.18 -4.89
CA ASP A 258 -11.78 27.63 -4.82
C ASP A 258 -10.73 28.14 -3.80
N MET A 259 -10.39 29.42 -3.92
CA MET A 259 -9.35 30.08 -3.11
C MET A 259 -9.64 30.07 -1.59
N PHE A 260 -10.92 30.00 -1.19
CA PHE A 260 -11.33 30.08 0.22
C PHE A 260 -11.55 28.69 0.84
N ASN A 261 -11.64 27.65 0.02
CA ASN A 261 -11.86 26.28 0.47
C ASN A 261 -10.61 25.68 1.13
N LYS A 262 -10.67 25.58 2.46
CA LYS A 262 -9.60 24.99 3.27
C LYS A 262 -9.40 23.49 3.03
N HIS A 263 -10.39 22.78 2.51
CA HIS A 263 -10.31 21.34 2.24
C HIS A 263 -9.49 21.02 0.98
N THR A 264 -9.38 21.96 0.05
CA THR A 264 -8.63 21.81 -1.22
C THR A 264 -7.42 22.74 -1.30
N LYS A 265 -7.20 23.62 -0.31
CA LYS A 265 -6.02 24.50 -0.27
C LYS A 265 -4.70 23.73 -0.44
N GLY A 266 -4.56 22.54 0.16
CA GLY A 266 -3.40 21.69 -0.01
C GLY A 266 -3.23 21.21 -1.45
N ASN A 267 -4.32 20.80 -2.11
CA ASN A 267 -4.31 20.46 -3.53
C ASN A 267 -3.76 21.61 -4.37
N MET A 268 -4.28 22.82 -4.16
CA MET A 268 -3.90 24.00 -4.97
C MET A 268 -2.45 24.42 -4.76
N MET A 269 -1.87 24.13 -3.60
CA MET A 269 -0.43 24.28 -3.39
C MET A 269 0.38 23.28 -4.21
N ARG A 270 -0.07 22.02 -4.31
CA ARG A 270 0.59 20.98 -5.12
C ARG A 270 0.52 21.25 -6.62
N VAL A 271 -0.54 21.93 -7.10
CA VAL A 271 -0.60 22.41 -8.49
C VAL A 271 0.60 23.31 -8.80
N LYS A 272 0.97 24.21 -7.88
CA LYS A 272 2.14 25.09 -8.06
C LYS A 272 3.47 24.31 -8.09
N GLU A 273 3.47 23.10 -7.56
CA GLU A 273 4.61 22.18 -7.53
C GLU A 273 4.58 21.18 -8.69
N GLY A 274 3.63 21.31 -9.63
CA GLY A 274 3.55 20.51 -10.85
C GLY A 274 2.50 19.39 -10.84
N ALA A 275 1.66 19.29 -9.81
CA ALA A 275 0.53 18.37 -9.83
C ALA A 275 -0.50 18.78 -10.89
N GLU A 276 -1.06 17.79 -11.59
CA GLU A 276 -2.09 18.03 -12.60
C GLU A 276 -3.47 18.26 -11.97
N ILE A 277 -4.16 19.30 -12.42
CA ILE A 277 -5.57 19.54 -12.04
C ILE A 277 -6.47 18.62 -12.85
N VAL A 278 -7.36 17.92 -12.17
CA VAL A 278 -8.38 17.05 -12.79
C VAL A 278 -9.71 17.77 -12.88
N LEU A 279 -10.08 18.18 -14.09
CA LEU A 279 -11.40 18.75 -14.39
C LEU A 279 -12.35 17.68 -14.94
N SER A 280 -11.81 16.57 -15.46
CA SER A 280 -12.54 15.50 -16.13
C SER A 280 -11.81 14.16 -16.01
N ALA A 281 -12.45 13.06 -16.43
CA ALA A 281 -11.79 11.75 -16.42
C ALA A 281 -10.62 11.68 -17.41
N GLU A 282 -10.74 12.43 -18.50
CA GLU A 282 -9.79 12.50 -19.61
C GLU A 282 -8.39 12.96 -19.16
N ASP A 283 -8.33 13.83 -18.15
CA ASP A 283 -7.07 14.33 -17.56
C ASP A 283 -6.23 13.20 -16.95
N ILE A 284 -6.88 12.15 -16.41
CA ILE A 284 -6.21 10.96 -15.88
C ILE A 284 -5.98 9.93 -17.01
N LEU A 285 -6.99 9.74 -17.87
CA LEU A 285 -6.97 8.70 -18.91
C LEU A 285 -5.88 8.93 -19.97
N LYS A 286 -5.53 10.18 -20.27
CA LYS A 286 -4.48 10.49 -21.26
C LYS A 286 -3.14 9.85 -20.92
N ASP A 287 -2.81 9.75 -19.62
CA ASP A 287 -1.54 9.18 -19.14
C ASP A 287 -1.54 7.65 -19.13
N MET A 288 -2.72 7.02 -19.19
CA MET A 288 -2.81 5.57 -19.36
C MET A 288 -2.28 5.14 -20.73
N ASN A 289 -2.56 5.94 -21.76
CA ASN A 289 -2.17 5.61 -23.14
C ASN A 289 -0.66 5.73 -23.38
N THR A 290 0.04 6.52 -22.57
CA THR A 290 1.50 6.67 -22.60
C THR A 290 2.20 5.62 -21.74
N SER A 291 1.57 5.18 -20.64
CA SER A 291 2.15 4.24 -19.67
C SER A 291 2.06 2.75 -20.07
N ILE A 292 1.29 2.41 -21.11
CA ILE A 292 1.10 1.03 -21.62
C ILE A 292 2.07 0.69 -22.77
N ARG A 293 2.97 1.62 -23.15
CA ARG A 293 3.98 1.38 -24.20
C ARG A 293 5.28 0.81 -23.64
#